data_AF-F6VXC2-F1
#
_entry.id   AF-F6VXC2-F1
#
_cell.length_a   1.000
_cell.length_b   1.000
_cell.length_c   1.000
_cell.angle_alpha   90.00
_cell.angle_beta   90.00
_cell.angle_gamma   90.00
#
_symmetry.space_group_name_H-M   'P 1'
#
loop_
_entity.id
_entity.type
_entity.pdbx_description
1 polymer ?
#
loop_
_entity_poly.entity_id
_entity_poly.type
_entity_poly.pdbx_seq_one_letter_code
_entity_poly.pdbx_strand_id
1 'polypeptide(L)'
;MNQLKISLPLPTWYEPKSCKTFANDRNFLGRGGFGEVLLCFNQNIGPCVVKCLPTTLPNMTKEDACQRFTEEAGIILLANHENIVNVYGITQWRGYFGLIMKYMEMGNLTNMLKLAVSKRYQIPFDVILRINLHVAAGLTFLHNIRNEEEVVHGDLKPLNVLIDENLTAKLGDFGGSCLKTFTRSAYPQASRDSGRRENTSLYTAPERLQDINMSPTKASDVYSFSMIIYETLTDHYPYENSPNDLTLIEHNIIRDVKPTLE
;
A
#
# COMPACT_ATOMS: atom_id res chain seq x y z
N MET A 1 -36.20 -7.16 3.98
CA MET A 1 -35.10 -8.13 3.76
C MET A 1 -33.98 -7.75 4.71
N ASN A 2 -33.75 -8.55 5.75
CA ASN A 2 -32.63 -8.32 6.67
C ASN A 2 -31.34 -8.62 5.90
N GLN A 3 -30.59 -7.59 5.55
CA GLN A 3 -29.20 -7.75 5.12
C GLN A 3 -28.45 -8.43 6.27
N LEU A 4 -27.99 -9.66 6.06
CA LEU A 4 -27.04 -10.32 6.94
C LEU A 4 -25.75 -9.51 6.89
N LYS A 5 -25.59 -8.54 7.80
CA LYS A 5 -24.29 -7.90 8.02
C LYS A 5 -23.31 -9.00 8.42
N ILE A 6 -22.44 -9.39 7.50
CA ILE A 6 -21.31 -10.27 7.80
C ILE A 6 -20.52 -9.58 8.92
N SER A 7 -20.45 -10.20 10.09
CA SER A 7 -19.63 -9.69 11.18
C SER A 7 -18.17 -9.83 10.78
N LEU A 8 -17.48 -8.71 10.59
CA LEU A 8 -16.04 -8.70 10.32
C LEU A 8 -15.29 -9.34 11.50
N PRO A 9 -14.18 -10.06 11.25
CA PRO A 9 -13.37 -10.60 12.32
C PRO A 9 -12.84 -9.45 13.17
N LEU A 10 -12.95 -9.60 14.49
CA LEU A 10 -12.36 -8.63 15.40
C LEU A 10 -10.83 -8.77 15.39
N PRO A 11 -10.10 -7.67 15.22
CA PRO A 11 -8.66 -7.71 15.26
C PRO A 11 -8.13 -8.07 16.64
N THR A 12 -7.02 -8.81 16.65
CA THR A 12 -6.26 -9.03 17.88
C THR A 12 -5.57 -7.73 18.25
N TRP A 13 -5.84 -7.26 19.47
CA TRP A 13 -5.12 -6.14 20.07
C TRP A 13 -3.83 -6.62 20.69
N TYR A 14 -2.72 -6.06 20.23
CA TYR A 14 -1.41 -6.26 20.83
C TYR A 14 -1.09 -5.10 21.75
N GLU A 15 -0.59 -5.46 22.92
CA GLU A 15 0.00 -4.51 23.85
C GLU A 15 1.25 -3.86 23.21
N PRO A 16 1.42 -2.53 23.20
CA PRO A 16 2.60 -1.89 22.61
C PRO A 16 3.92 -2.47 23.13
N LYS A 17 4.01 -2.76 24.43
CA LYS A 17 5.20 -3.38 25.06
C LYS A 17 5.55 -4.77 24.49
N SER A 18 4.62 -5.45 23.81
CA SER A 18 4.84 -6.75 23.19
C SER A 18 5.63 -6.65 21.88
N CYS A 19 5.62 -5.49 21.21
CA CYS A 19 6.42 -5.23 20.02
C CYS A 19 7.64 -4.42 20.45
N LYS A 20 8.80 -5.08 20.53
CA LYS A 20 10.05 -4.44 20.91
C LYS A 20 10.73 -3.88 19.68
N THR A 21 11.10 -2.61 19.70
CA THR A 21 12.02 -2.05 18.71
C THR A 21 13.44 -2.52 19.00
N PHE A 22 14.24 -2.77 17.98
CA PHE A 22 15.68 -3.03 18.13
C PHE A 22 16.39 -1.76 18.65
N ALA A 23 17.59 -1.85 19.20
CA ALA A 23 18.32 -0.63 19.59
C ALA A 23 18.87 0.08 18.34
N ASN A 24 18.86 1.43 18.31
CA ASN A 24 19.31 2.36 17.25
C ASN A 24 18.34 2.63 16.08
N ASP A 25 18.69 3.58 15.20
CA ASP A 25 17.92 4.05 14.03
C ASP A 25 17.54 2.96 13.01
N ARG A 26 17.99 1.71 13.21
CA ARG A 26 17.66 0.53 12.40
C ARG A 26 16.19 0.12 12.45
N ASN A 27 15.39 0.71 13.33
CA ASN A 27 13.96 0.42 13.42
C ASN A 27 13.15 1.16 12.38
N PHE A 28 13.61 2.31 11.90
CA PHE A 28 12.83 3.11 10.99
C PHE A 28 12.99 2.57 9.58
N LEU A 29 11.95 1.92 9.06
CA LEU A 29 11.93 1.41 7.69
C LEU A 29 11.50 2.48 6.69
N GLY A 30 10.77 3.48 7.17
CA GLY A 30 10.35 4.61 6.36
C GLY A 30 9.17 5.36 6.99
N ARG A 31 8.90 6.54 6.47
CA ARG A 31 7.68 7.31 6.73
C ARG A 31 6.92 7.37 5.42
N GLY A 32 5.65 6.99 5.39
CA GLY A 32 4.74 7.03 4.24
C GLY A 32 3.70 8.15 4.34
N GLY A 33 2.84 8.26 3.32
CA GLY A 33 1.62 9.09 3.36
C GLY A 33 0.54 8.56 4.32
N PHE A 34 0.82 7.47 5.04
CA PHE A 34 -0.06 6.85 6.02
C PHE A 34 0.65 6.70 7.38
N GLY A 35 1.74 7.45 7.60
CA GLY A 35 2.50 7.49 8.85
C GLY A 35 3.80 6.69 8.87
N GLU A 36 4.31 6.43 10.08
CA GLU A 36 5.64 5.87 10.32
C GLU A 36 5.63 4.34 10.33
N VAL A 37 6.63 3.73 9.71
CA VAL A 37 6.79 2.28 9.59
C VAL A 37 8.02 1.86 10.37
N LEU A 38 7.80 1.02 11.38
CA LEU A 38 8.82 0.62 12.34
C LEU A 38 9.01 -0.90 12.31
N LEU A 39 10.25 -1.35 12.14
CA LEU A 39 10.65 -2.73 12.38
C LEU A 39 10.62 -3.02 13.89
N CYS A 40 9.97 -4.11 14.24
CA CYS A 40 9.79 -4.57 15.61
C CYS A 40 10.00 -6.08 15.70
N PHE A 41 10.09 -6.57 16.92
CA PHE A 41 10.10 -7.98 17.24
C PHE A 41 9.03 -8.26 18.30
N ASN A 42 8.13 -9.19 18.00
CA ASN A 42 7.15 -9.69 18.94
C ASN A 42 7.50 -11.15 19.29
N GLN A 43 7.40 -11.55 20.55
CA GLN A 43 7.82 -12.88 20.99
C GLN A 43 7.02 -14.04 20.37
N ASN A 44 5.75 -13.81 20.03
CA ASN A 44 4.85 -14.82 19.47
C ASN A 44 4.85 -14.82 17.93
N ILE A 45 5.18 -13.68 17.31
CA ILE A 45 5.16 -13.51 15.85
C ILE A 45 6.56 -13.64 15.24
N GLY A 46 7.59 -13.17 15.96
CA GLY A 46 8.93 -12.93 15.41
C GLY A 46 9.10 -11.50 14.87
N PRO A 47 9.97 -11.28 13.87
CA PRO A 47 10.13 -10.00 13.18
C PRO A 47 8.80 -9.52 12.57
N CYS A 48 8.42 -8.28 12.87
CA CYS A 48 7.18 -7.69 12.38
C CYS A 48 7.34 -6.19 12.15
N VAL A 49 6.35 -5.58 11.50
CA VAL A 49 6.33 -4.15 11.24
C VAL A 49 5.13 -3.52 11.93
N VAL A 50 5.35 -2.40 12.61
CA VAL A 50 4.28 -1.53 13.11
C VAL A 50 4.15 -0.35 12.17
N LYS A 51 3.01 -0.25 11.49
CA LYS A 51 2.62 0.93 10.71
C LYS A 51 1.72 1.81 11.56
N CYS A 52 2.24 2.94 12.03
CA CYS A 52 1.51 3.92 12.81
C CYS A 52 0.67 4.81 11.89
N LEU A 53 -0.61 4.96 12.19
CA LEU A 53 -1.54 5.79 11.46
C LEU A 53 -1.71 7.13 12.21
N PRO A 54 -1.41 8.27 11.59
CA PRO A 54 -1.55 9.57 12.23
C PRO A 54 -3.03 9.82 12.57
N THR A 55 -3.30 10.10 13.84
CA THR A 55 -4.66 10.36 14.33
C THR A 55 -4.83 11.85 14.55
N THR A 56 -5.62 12.50 13.70
CA THR A 56 -6.25 13.79 14.03
C THR A 56 -7.73 13.70 13.69
N LEU A 57 -8.51 13.17 14.64
CA LEU A 57 -9.97 13.19 14.57
C LEU A 57 -10.47 14.29 15.51
N PRO A 58 -10.60 15.54 15.03
CA PRO A 58 -11.21 16.59 15.84
C PRO A 58 -12.65 16.15 16.20
N ASN A 59 -13.01 16.31 17.47
CA ASN A 59 -14.34 16.03 18.04
C ASN A 59 -14.74 14.55 18.18
N MET A 60 -13.77 13.62 18.27
CA MET A 60 -14.04 12.20 18.58
C MET A 60 -13.42 11.80 19.92
N THR A 61 -14.15 11.03 20.74
CA THR A 61 -13.59 10.46 21.97
C THR A 61 -12.56 9.37 21.64
N LYS A 62 -11.70 9.02 22.60
CA LYS A 62 -10.70 7.97 22.40
C LYS A 62 -11.38 6.61 22.19
N GLU A 63 -12.47 6.38 22.91
CA GLU A 63 -13.29 5.17 22.86
C GLU A 63 -13.94 5.01 21.48
N ASP A 64 -14.57 6.06 20.96
CA ASP A 64 -15.18 6.06 19.62
C ASP A 64 -14.14 5.82 18.52
N ALA A 65 -12.97 6.44 18.65
CA ALA A 65 -11.87 6.25 17.70
C ALA A 65 -11.35 4.81 17.76
N CYS A 66 -11.22 4.23 18.96
CA CYS A 66 -10.80 2.83 19.13
C CYS A 66 -11.81 1.85 18.49
N GLN A 67 -13.10 2.08 18.73
CA GLN A 67 -14.16 1.27 18.15
C GLN A 67 -14.14 1.33 16.61
N ARG A 68 -14.11 2.54 16.04
CA ARG A 68 -14.05 2.71 14.58
C ARG A 68 -12.81 2.08 13.97
N PHE A 69 -11.64 2.22 14.62
CA PHE A 69 -10.42 1.61 14.12
C PHE A 69 -10.52 0.09 14.12
N THR A 70 -11.09 -0.50 15.17
CA THR A 70 -11.35 -1.94 15.28
C THR A 70 -12.26 -2.44 14.16
N GLU A 71 -13.34 -1.71 13.89
CA GLU A 71 -14.31 -2.04 12.84
C GLU A 71 -13.69 -1.94 11.44
N GLU A 72 -13.01 -0.83 11.12
CA GLU A 72 -12.39 -0.62 9.80
C GLU A 72 -11.19 -1.56 9.56
N ALA A 73 -10.42 -1.89 10.60
CA ALA A 73 -9.30 -2.83 10.50
C ALA A 73 -9.74 -4.28 10.27
N GLY A 74 -10.97 -4.63 10.63
CA GLY A 74 -11.51 -5.99 10.39
C GLY A 74 -11.47 -6.41 8.92
N ILE A 75 -11.64 -5.47 7.98
CA ILE A 75 -11.53 -5.75 6.54
C ILE A 75 -10.10 -6.14 6.15
N ILE A 76 -9.11 -5.45 6.71
CA ILE A 76 -7.69 -5.72 6.43
C ILE A 76 -7.30 -7.11 6.90
N LEU A 77 -7.86 -7.57 8.02
CA LEU A 77 -7.60 -8.90 8.54
C LEU A 77 -8.25 -10.04 7.77
N LEU A 78 -9.37 -9.78 7.08
CA LEU A 78 -9.93 -10.77 6.16
C LEU A 78 -8.96 -11.07 5.02
N ALA A 79 -8.09 -10.13 4.67
CA ALA A 79 -7.22 -10.22 3.50
C ALA A 79 -6.01 -11.14 3.72
N ASN A 80 -6.29 -12.40 4.07
CA ASN A 80 -5.30 -13.45 4.23
C ASN A 80 -5.11 -14.21 2.90
N HIS A 81 -4.06 -13.85 2.17
CA HIS A 81 -3.71 -14.46 0.90
C HIS A 81 -2.19 -14.47 0.72
N GLU A 82 -1.65 -15.43 -0.04
CA GLU A 82 -0.21 -15.57 -0.24
C GLU A 82 0.42 -14.32 -0.87
N ASN A 83 -0.34 -13.56 -1.66
CA ASN A 83 0.13 -12.32 -2.29
C ASN A 83 -0.45 -11.04 -1.69
N ILE A 84 -0.92 -11.09 -0.43
CA ILE A 84 -1.28 -9.91 0.36
C ILE A 84 -0.42 -9.90 1.62
N VAL A 85 0.06 -8.72 2.02
CA VAL A 85 0.88 -8.59 3.23
C VAL A 85 0.00 -8.91 4.43
N ASN A 86 0.39 -9.94 5.17
CA ASN A 86 -0.38 -10.39 6.32
C ASN A 86 -0.39 -9.33 7.43
N VAL A 87 -1.57 -9.05 7.96
CA VAL A 87 -1.76 -8.20 9.14
C VAL A 87 -2.11 -9.11 10.30
N TYR A 88 -1.28 -9.09 11.34
CA TYR A 88 -1.44 -9.93 12.52
C TYR A 88 -2.45 -9.35 13.51
N GLY A 89 -2.66 -8.04 13.48
CA GLY A 89 -3.57 -7.36 14.38
C GLY A 89 -3.29 -5.86 14.46
N ILE A 90 -3.77 -5.26 15.54
CA ILE A 90 -3.68 -3.83 15.78
C ILE A 90 -3.06 -3.51 17.13
N THR A 91 -2.54 -2.29 17.27
CA THR A 91 -1.93 -1.81 18.52
C THR A 91 -2.20 -0.32 18.69
N GLN A 92 -2.10 0.15 19.94
CA GLN A 92 -1.86 1.57 20.19
C GLN A 92 -0.35 1.77 20.34
N TRP A 93 0.28 2.60 19.51
CA TRP A 93 1.73 2.81 19.52
C TRP A 93 2.06 4.30 19.64
N ARG A 94 2.74 4.69 20.71
CA ARG A 94 3.14 6.09 20.99
C ARG A 94 1.98 7.10 20.88
N GLY A 95 0.78 6.70 21.30
CA GLY A 95 -0.44 7.53 21.23
C GLY A 95 -1.21 7.43 19.91
N TYR A 96 -0.66 6.78 18.88
CA TYR A 96 -1.31 6.54 17.60
C TYR A 96 -1.92 5.14 17.51
N PHE A 97 -2.84 4.93 16.58
CA PHE A 97 -3.25 3.58 16.19
C PHE A 97 -2.20 2.98 15.24
N GLY A 98 -2.05 1.66 15.23
CA GLY A 98 -1.11 1.00 14.34
C GLY A 98 -1.55 -0.39 13.92
N LEU A 99 -1.12 -0.76 12.72
CA LEU A 99 -1.25 -2.10 12.17
C LEU A 99 0.05 -2.88 12.44
N ILE A 100 -0.07 -4.11 12.93
CA ILE A 100 1.06 -5.03 13.07
C ILE A 100 1.04 -5.98 11.88
N MET A 101 2.12 -5.99 11.11
CA MET A 101 2.19 -6.61 9.80
C MET A 101 3.41 -7.52 9.67
N LYS A 102 3.36 -8.48 8.73
CA LYS A 102 4.51 -9.29 8.32
C LYS A 102 5.66 -8.36 7.91
N TYR A 103 6.88 -8.66 8.39
CA TYR A 103 8.08 -8.03 7.87
C TYR A 103 8.43 -8.61 6.49
N MET A 104 8.80 -7.73 5.57
CA MET A 104 9.10 -8.05 4.18
C MET A 104 10.57 -7.75 3.93
N GLU A 105 11.39 -8.79 3.97
CA GLU A 105 12.85 -8.71 4.14
C GLU A 105 13.55 -8.01 2.97
N MET A 106 13.02 -8.17 1.75
CA MET A 106 13.58 -7.59 0.53
C MET A 106 13.04 -6.18 0.23
N GLY A 107 12.18 -5.65 1.11
CA GLY A 107 11.60 -4.32 0.94
C GLY A 107 10.53 -4.28 -0.15
N ASN A 108 10.62 -3.32 -1.07
CA ASN A 108 9.61 -3.07 -2.11
C ASN A 108 10.19 -3.14 -3.52
N LEU A 109 9.30 -3.31 -4.49
CA LEU A 109 9.64 -3.44 -5.90
C LEU A 109 10.37 -2.20 -6.45
N THR A 110 10.00 -0.97 -6.03
CA THR A 110 10.74 0.25 -6.43
C THR A 110 12.23 0.16 -6.07
N ASN A 111 12.55 -0.30 -4.86
CA ASN A 111 13.94 -0.43 -4.42
C ASN A 111 14.67 -1.55 -5.17
N MET A 112 13.99 -2.66 -5.45
CA MET A 112 14.55 -3.75 -6.26
C MET A 112 14.91 -3.29 -7.67
N LEU A 113 14.00 -2.59 -8.37
CA LEU A 113 14.23 -2.06 -9.71
C LEU A 113 15.36 -1.02 -9.72
N LYS A 114 15.34 -0.06 -8.80
CA LYS A 114 16.42 0.93 -8.65
C LYS A 114 17.78 0.29 -8.40
N LEU A 115 17.82 -0.76 -7.56
CA LEU A 115 19.06 -1.46 -7.27
C LEU A 115 19.59 -2.16 -8.52
N ALA A 116 18.73 -2.85 -9.28
CA ALA A 116 19.09 -3.51 -10.53
C ALA A 116 19.72 -2.52 -11.53
N VAL A 117 19.06 -1.38 -11.78
CA VAL A 117 19.58 -0.30 -12.64
C VAL A 117 20.93 0.21 -12.13
N SER A 118 21.04 0.53 -10.83
CA SER A 118 22.28 1.07 -10.24
C SER A 118 23.46 0.10 -10.33
N LYS A 119 23.19 -1.20 -10.33
CA LYS A 119 24.19 -2.27 -10.42
C LYS A 119 24.42 -2.74 -11.86
N ARG A 120 23.72 -2.16 -12.84
CA ARG A 120 23.71 -2.63 -14.24
C ARG A 120 23.42 -4.13 -14.32
N TYR A 121 22.51 -4.57 -13.46
CA TYR A 121 22.06 -5.94 -13.39
C TYR A 121 20.67 -6.04 -14.01
N GLN A 122 20.48 -7.00 -14.91
CA GLN A 122 19.18 -7.30 -15.46
C GLN A 122 18.48 -8.32 -14.56
N ILE A 123 17.30 -7.96 -14.05
CA ILE A 123 16.51 -8.92 -13.28
C ILE A 123 16.09 -10.06 -14.23
N PRO A 124 16.29 -11.33 -13.85
CA PRO A 124 15.88 -12.45 -14.68
C PRO A 124 14.39 -12.37 -15.04
N PHE A 125 14.06 -12.63 -16.30
CA PHE A 125 12.71 -12.46 -16.82
C PHE A 125 11.67 -13.34 -16.10
N ASP A 126 12.06 -14.54 -15.69
CA ASP A 126 11.23 -15.44 -14.88
C ASP A 126 10.90 -14.85 -13.50
N VAL A 127 11.82 -14.10 -12.89
CA VAL A 127 11.56 -13.37 -11.63
C VAL A 127 10.57 -12.24 -11.87
N ILE A 128 10.72 -11.47 -12.96
CA ILE A 128 9.79 -10.41 -13.34
C ILE A 128 8.38 -10.97 -13.59
N LEU A 129 8.26 -12.05 -14.35
CA LEU A 129 6.98 -12.72 -14.60
C LEU A 129 6.35 -13.20 -13.30
N ARG A 130 7.14 -13.83 -12.42
CA ARG A 130 6.64 -14.31 -11.13
C ARG A 130 6.12 -13.18 -10.25
N ILE A 131 6.84 -12.06 -10.17
CA ILE A 131 6.39 -10.88 -9.42
C ILE A 131 5.06 -10.34 -9.97
N ASN A 132 4.93 -10.22 -11.29
CA ASN A 132 3.70 -9.75 -11.91
C ASN A 132 2.52 -10.72 -11.69
N LEU A 133 2.75 -12.03 -11.76
CA LEU A 133 1.74 -13.05 -11.43
C LEU A 133 1.27 -12.95 -9.97
N HIS A 134 2.20 -12.76 -9.03
CA HIS A 134 1.90 -12.55 -7.63
C HIS A 134 1.05 -11.29 -7.40
N VAL A 135 1.39 -10.17 -8.04
CA VAL A 135 0.59 -8.92 -7.98
C VAL A 135 -0.81 -9.16 -8.51
N ALA A 136 -0.96 -9.81 -9.67
CA ALA A 136 -2.25 -10.15 -10.26
C ALA A 136 -3.11 -11.05 -9.34
N ALA A 137 -2.50 -12.05 -8.73
CA ALA A 137 -3.17 -12.97 -7.80
C ALA A 137 -3.67 -12.24 -6.55
N GLY A 138 -2.83 -11.38 -5.95
CA GLY A 138 -3.22 -10.55 -4.82
C GLY A 138 -4.36 -9.60 -5.17
N LEU A 139 -4.28 -8.95 -6.34
CA LEU A 139 -5.31 -8.02 -6.78
C LEU A 139 -6.65 -8.71 -7.05
N THR A 140 -6.61 -9.87 -7.72
CA THR A 140 -7.78 -10.71 -7.95
C THR A 140 -8.43 -11.12 -6.64
N PHE A 141 -7.63 -11.52 -5.66
CA PHE A 141 -8.15 -11.86 -4.34
C PHE A 141 -8.84 -10.66 -3.66
N LEU A 142 -8.21 -9.48 -3.62
CA LEU A 142 -8.83 -8.28 -3.02
C LEU A 142 -10.16 -7.93 -3.70
N HIS A 143 -10.19 -8.00 -5.04
CA HIS A 143 -11.39 -7.68 -5.82
C HIS A 143 -12.55 -8.65 -5.60
N ASN A 144 -12.31 -9.84 -5.05
CA ASN A 144 -13.30 -10.90 -4.84
C ASN A 144 -13.50 -11.30 -3.37
N ILE A 145 -12.74 -10.72 -2.43
CA ILE A 145 -12.77 -11.11 -1.02
C ILE A 145 -14.14 -10.93 -0.35
N ARG A 146 -14.95 -9.99 -0.86
CA ARG A 146 -16.29 -9.69 -0.36
C ARG A 146 -17.23 -9.58 -1.54
N ASN A 147 -18.17 -10.52 -1.61
CA ASN A 147 -19.15 -10.62 -2.70
C ASN A 147 -20.02 -9.35 -2.85
N GLU A 148 -20.34 -8.67 -1.74
CA GLU A 148 -21.26 -7.53 -1.74
C GLU A 148 -20.57 -6.15 -1.62
N GLU A 149 -19.30 -6.12 -1.20
CA GLU A 149 -18.53 -4.88 -1.00
C GLU A 149 -17.08 -5.08 -1.45
N GLU A 150 -16.82 -4.75 -2.72
CA GLU A 150 -15.52 -4.91 -3.35
C GLU A 150 -14.41 -4.16 -2.59
N VAL A 151 -13.26 -4.82 -2.38
CA VAL A 151 -12.07 -4.14 -1.85
C VAL A 151 -11.18 -3.75 -3.01
N VAL A 152 -11.13 -2.45 -3.28
CA VAL A 152 -10.23 -1.84 -4.26
C VAL A 152 -8.95 -1.41 -3.54
N HIS A 153 -7.79 -1.68 -4.13
CA HIS A 153 -6.50 -1.30 -3.55
C HIS A 153 -6.35 0.23 -3.53
N GLY A 154 -6.55 0.89 -4.67
CA GLY A 154 -6.71 2.35 -4.80
C GLY A 154 -5.43 3.20 -4.74
N ASP A 155 -4.31 2.61 -4.32
CA ASP A 155 -2.96 3.19 -4.41
C ASP A 155 -1.94 2.15 -4.89
N LEU A 156 -2.27 1.36 -5.91
CA LEU A 156 -1.37 0.31 -6.39
C LEU A 156 -0.19 0.94 -7.15
N LYS A 157 1.04 0.65 -6.71
CA LYS A 157 2.29 1.12 -7.30
C LYS A 157 3.46 0.25 -6.79
N PRO A 158 4.64 0.26 -7.42
CA PRO A 158 5.74 -0.62 -7.04
C PRO A 158 6.23 -0.39 -5.60
N LEU A 159 6.03 0.81 -5.04
CA LEU A 159 6.33 1.09 -3.62
C LEU A 159 5.47 0.25 -2.67
N ASN A 160 4.27 -0.13 -3.09
CA ASN A 160 3.30 -0.89 -2.32
C ASN A 160 3.31 -2.40 -2.68
N VAL A 161 4.20 -2.83 -3.57
CA VAL A 161 4.49 -4.24 -3.84
C VAL A 161 5.71 -4.64 -3.01
N LEU A 162 5.47 -5.33 -1.90
CA LEU A 162 6.52 -5.77 -0.98
C LEU A 162 7.01 -7.17 -1.33
N ILE A 163 8.28 -7.46 -1.06
CA ILE A 163 8.95 -8.71 -1.43
C ILE A 163 9.53 -9.35 -0.17
N ASP A 164 9.20 -10.62 0.07
CA ASP A 164 9.77 -11.38 1.18
C ASP A 164 11.05 -12.11 0.77
N GLU A 165 11.71 -12.74 1.75
CA GLU A 165 12.96 -13.50 1.57
C GLU A 165 12.90 -14.58 0.48
N ASN A 166 11.71 -15.09 0.12
CA ASN A 166 11.53 -16.11 -0.90
C ASN A 166 11.24 -15.53 -2.29
N LEU A 167 11.39 -14.21 -2.47
CA LEU A 167 11.00 -13.48 -3.67
C LEU A 167 9.50 -13.61 -3.99
N THR A 168 8.66 -13.79 -2.96
CA THR A 168 7.21 -13.72 -3.10
C THR A 168 6.77 -12.27 -2.95
N ALA A 169 6.09 -11.76 -3.98
CA ALA A 169 5.55 -10.41 -3.98
C ALA A 169 4.18 -10.41 -3.30
N LYS A 170 3.94 -9.40 -2.47
CA LYS A 170 2.71 -9.21 -1.71
C LYS A 170 2.27 -7.76 -1.76
N LEU A 171 0.97 -7.53 -1.97
CA LEU A 171 0.41 -6.18 -1.94
C LEU A 171 0.30 -5.70 -0.49
N GLY A 172 0.86 -4.54 -0.22
CA GLY A 172 0.72 -3.81 1.04
C GLY A 172 -0.04 -2.50 0.83
N ASP A 173 -0.35 -1.81 1.93
CA ASP A 173 -0.93 -0.46 1.90
C ASP A 173 -2.30 -0.26 1.21
N PHE A 174 -3.11 -1.32 1.08
CA PHE A 174 -4.54 -1.19 0.76
C PHE A 174 -5.37 -0.72 1.98
N GLY A 175 -4.72 -0.47 3.12
CA GLY A 175 -5.38 0.09 4.30
C GLY A 175 -5.90 1.51 4.07
N GLY A 176 -5.36 2.25 3.09
CA GLY A 176 -5.86 3.56 2.69
C GLY A 176 -7.33 3.56 2.26
N SER A 177 -7.75 2.51 1.54
CA SER A 177 -9.13 2.34 1.08
C SER A 177 -10.06 1.78 2.16
N CYS A 178 -9.52 1.03 3.13
CA CYS A 178 -10.27 0.38 4.20
C CYS A 178 -10.44 1.26 5.45
N LEU A 179 -9.40 2.00 5.85
CA LEU A 179 -9.33 2.80 7.07
C LEU A 179 -9.72 4.27 6.81
N LYS A 180 -10.85 4.47 6.14
CA LYS A 180 -11.27 5.78 5.61
C LYS A 180 -11.32 6.85 6.70
N THR A 181 -11.70 6.51 7.93
CA THR A 181 -11.76 7.50 9.02
C THR A 181 -10.36 7.99 9.41
N PHE A 182 -9.38 7.08 9.44
CA PHE A 182 -8.02 7.34 9.95
C PHE A 182 -7.04 7.80 8.87
N THR A 183 -7.40 7.71 7.59
CA THR A 183 -6.56 8.13 6.47
C THR A 183 -7.04 9.41 5.79
N ARG A 184 -8.34 9.73 5.91
CA ARG A 184 -8.98 10.88 5.21
C ARG A 184 -8.85 12.23 5.93
N SER A 185 -8.50 12.23 7.22
CA SER A 185 -8.44 13.43 8.07
C SER A 185 -7.01 13.88 8.44
N ALA A 186 -6.00 13.00 8.30
CA ALA A 186 -4.60 13.36 8.50
C ALA A 186 -3.95 13.99 7.26
N TYR A 187 -4.64 13.97 6.12
CA TYR A 187 -4.13 14.48 4.85
C TYR A 187 -5.26 15.20 4.09
N PRO A 188 -5.33 16.55 4.11
CA PRO A 188 -5.44 17.21 2.82
C PRO A 188 -4.34 16.59 1.95
N GLN A 189 -4.66 16.27 0.70
CA GLN A 189 -3.78 15.80 -0.37
C GLN A 189 -2.54 16.72 -0.54
N ALA A 190 -1.69 16.86 0.48
CA ALA A 190 -0.83 18.01 0.72
C ALA A 190 0.32 17.70 1.69
N SER A 191 0.64 16.43 1.98
CA SER A 191 2.01 16.10 2.37
C SER A 191 2.89 16.25 1.13
N ARG A 192 3.33 17.48 0.93
CA ARG A 192 4.21 18.00 -0.12
C ARG A 192 5.64 17.48 0.08
N ASP A 193 5.83 16.16 0.07
CA ASP A 193 7.13 15.59 -0.31
C ASP A 193 7.14 15.58 -1.84
N SER A 194 7.81 16.57 -2.44
CA SER A 194 7.88 16.78 -3.89
C SER A 194 8.19 15.49 -4.64
N GLY A 195 9.15 14.69 -4.16
CA GLY A 195 9.55 13.43 -4.80
C GLY A 195 8.54 12.27 -4.77
N ARG A 196 7.45 12.36 -4.00
CA ARG A 196 6.46 11.25 -3.86
C ARG A 196 5.20 11.42 -4.69
N ARG A 197 4.77 12.67 -4.88
CA ARG A 197 3.77 13.00 -5.89
C ARG A 197 4.32 12.75 -7.29
N GLU A 198 5.61 13.02 -7.48
CA GLU A 198 6.30 12.81 -8.74
C GLU A 198 6.02 11.41 -9.34
N ASN A 199 5.97 10.37 -8.51
CA ASN A 199 5.82 9.02 -9.04
C ASN A 199 4.43 8.40 -8.86
N THR A 200 3.57 8.89 -7.95
CA THR A 200 2.24 8.25 -7.75
C THR A 200 1.31 8.51 -8.94
N SER A 201 1.37 9.70 -9.54
CA SER A 201 0.54 10.05 -10.71
C SER A 201 0.81 9.14 -11.91
N LEU A 202 2.04 8.62 -12.05
CA LEU A 202 2.43 7.69 -13.13
C LEU A 202 1.62 6.39 -13.12
N TYR A 203 1.16 5.94 -11.95
CA TYR A 203 0.35 4.73 -11.78
C TYR A 203 -1.13 5.04 -11.59
N THR A 204 -1.54 6.32 -11.59
CA THR A 204 -2.93 6.72 -11.32
C THR A 204 -3.74 6.72 -12.61
N ALA A 205 -4.90 6.06 -12.58
CA ALA A 205 -5.80 5.98 -13.73
C ALA A 205 -6.31 7.36 -14.17
N PRO A 206 -6.54 7.59 -15.47
CA PRO A 206 -6.91 8.89 -16.01
C PRO A 206 -8.18 9.48 -15.39
N GLU A 207 -9.21 8.66 -15.14
CA GLU A 207 -10.45 9.11 -14.50
C GLU A 207 -10.24 9.59 -13.05
N ARG A 208 -9.25 9.02 -12.36
CA ARG A 208 -8.87 9.42 -10.99
C ARG A 208 -8.04 10.69 -10.96
N LEU A 209 -7.28 10.98 -12.03
CA LEU A 209 -6.58 12.25 -12.20
C LEU A 209 -7.55 13.38 -12.60
N GLN A 210 -8.59 13.08 -13.37
CA GLN A 210 -9.63 14.05 -13.75
C GLN A 210 -10.49 14.48 -12.56
N ASP A 211 -10.87 13.54 -11.69
CA ASP A 211 -11.61 13.81 -10.46
C ASP A 211 -10.90 13.20 -9.25
N ILE A 212 -10.14 14.04 -8.54
CA ILE A 212 -9.41 13.66 -7.33
C ILE A 212 -10.32 13.12 -6.21
N ASN A 213 -11.61 13.47 -6.23
CA ASN A 213 -12.59 13.02 -5.23
C ASN A 213 -13.27 11.70 -5.63
N MET A 214 -13.11 11.23 -6.87
CA MET A 214 -13.68 9.97 -7.34
C MET A 214 -13.13 8.82 -6.50
N SER A 215 -13.98 7.90 -6.04
CA SER A 215 -13.47 6.71 -5.33
C SER A 215 -12.74 5.78 -6.30
N PRO A 216 -11.67 5.09 -5.87
CA PRO A 216 -10.97 4.13 -6.72
C PRO A 216 -11.91 2.97 -7.11
N THR A 217 -11.68 2.42 -8.31
CA THR A 217 -12.44 1.31 -8.91
C THR A 217 -11.52 0.13 -9.24
N LYS A 218 -12.09 -1.05 -9.48
CA LYS A 218 -11.31 -2.21 -10.00
C LYS A 218 -10.57 -1.87 -11.30
N ALA A 219 -11.22 -1.12 -12.19
CA ALA A 219 -10.60 -0.67 -13.44
C ALA A 219 -9.39 0.23 -13.18
N SER A 220 -9.49 1.13 -12.19
CA SER A 220 -8.35 1.98 -11.82
C SER A 220 -7.17 1.18 -11.25
N ASP A 221 -7.41 0.10 -10.49
CA ASP A 221 -6.35 -0.81 -10.05
C ASP A 221 -5.72 -1.57 -11.22
N VAL A 222 -6.51 -2.01 -12.21
CA VAL A 222 -6.02 -2.69 -13.41
C VAL A 222 -5.13 -1.76 -14.23
N TYR A 223 -5.49 -0.47 -14.33
CA TYR A 223 -4.61 0.55 -14.94
C TYR A 223 -3.28 0.64 -14.19
N SER A 224 -3.32 0.80 -12.87
CA SER A 224 -2.12 0.87 -12.04
C SER A 224 -1.22 -0.36 -12.20
N PHE A 225 -1.82 -1.55 -12.25
CA PHE A 225 -1.09 -2.80 -12.48
C PHE A 225 -0.42 -2.82 -13.86
N SER A 226 -1.08 -2.30 -14.89
CA SER A 226 -0.51 -2.19 -16.24
C SER A 226 0.75 -1.32 -16.27
N MET A 227 0.78 -0.26 -15.46
CA MET A 227 1.97 0.59 -15.31
C MET A 227 3.11 -0.10 -14.55
N ILE A 228 2.80 -0.97 -13.58
CA ILE A 228 3.81 -1.83 -12.93
C ILE A 228 4.38 -2.84 -13.93
N ILE A 229 3.54 -3.46 -14.75
CA ILE A 229 3.99 -4.36 -15.83
C ILE A 229 4.92 -3.60 -16.78
N TYR A 230 4.54 -2.38 -17.18
CA TYR A 230 5.38 -1.54 -18.03
C TYR A 230 6.77 -1.35 -17.39
N GLU A 231 6.84 -0.82 -16.18
CA GLU A 231 8.12 -0.52 -15.53
C GLU A 231 8.99 -1.77 -15.31
N THR A 232 8.37 -2.89 -14.93
CA THR A 232 9.10 -4.14 -14.68
C THR A 232 9.60 -4.82 -15.96
N LEU A 233 8.96 -4.60 -17.11
CA LEU A 233 9.39 -5.17 -18.39
C LEU A 233 10.39 -4.29 -19.14
N THR A 234 10.37 -2.99 -18.89
CA THR A 234 11.20 -2.02 -19.61
C THR A 234 12.40 -1.54 -18.82
N ASP A 235 12.40 -1.74 -17.50
CA ASP A 235 13.35 -1.11 -16.56
C ASP A 235 13.28 0.43 -16.58
N HIS A 236 12.22 1.01 -17.14
CA HIS A 236 11.99 2.45 -17.30
C HIS A 236 10.73 2.91 -16.57
N TYR A 237 10.77 4.11 -15.96
CA TYR A 237 9.56 4.68 -15.39
C TYR A 237 8.51 4.93 -16.48
N PRO A 238 7.21 4.71 -16.21
CA PRO A 238 6.18 5.16 -17.13
C PRO A 238 6.35 6.67 -17.38
N TYR A 239 6.37 7.07 -18.65
CA TYR A 239 6.55 8.46 -19.08
C TYR A 239 7.93 9.09 -18.79
N GLU A 240 9.00 8.30 -18.61
CA GLU A 240 10.35 8.81 -18.35
C GLU A 240 10.88 9.79 -19.41
N ASN A 241 10.49 9.62 -20.68
CA ASN A 241 10.86 10.51 -21.79
C ASN A 241 10.04 11.80 -21.85
N SER A 242 9.01 11.95 -21.03
CA SER A 242 8.26 13.21 -20.95
C SER A 242 9.10 14.29 -20.27
N PRO A 243 8.90 15.58 -20.60
CA PRO A 243 9.47 16.66 -19.80
C PRO A 243 9.18 16.42 -18.32
N ASN A 244 10.15 16.73 -17.45
CA ASN A 244 10.01 16.57 -16.00
C ASN A 244 9.03 17.61 -15.41
N ASP A 245 7.78 17.48 -15.84
CA ASP A 245 6.62 18.33 -15.58
C ASP A 245 5.44 17.40 -15.34
N LEU A 246 5.10 17.20 -14.06
CA LEU A 246 4.02 16.32 -13.66
C LEU A 246 2.67 16.78 -14.20
N THR A 247 2.44 18.08 -14.29
CA THR A 247 1.18 18.60 -14.83
C THR A 247 1.02 18.23 -16.31
N LEU A 248 2.12 18.21 -17.06
CA LEU A 248 2.12 17.73 -18.44
C LEU A 248 1.91 16.21 -18.52
N ILE A 249 2.58 15.44 -17.65
CA ILE A 249 2.40 13.98 -17.61
C ILE A 249 0.96 13.61 -17.24
N GLU A 250 0.40 14.24 -16.21
CA GLU A 250 -1.01 14.06 -15.82
C GLU A 250 -1.94 14.44 -16.97
N HIS A 251 -1.68 15.56 -17.65
CA HIS A 251 -2.45 15.96 -18.84
C HIS A 251 -2.39 14.91 -19.96
N ASN A 252 -1.22 14.33 -20.21
CA ASN A 252 -1.01 13.28 -21.21
C ASN A 252 -1.78 12.01 -20.84
N ILE A 253 -1.69 11.56 -19.58
CA ILE A 253 -2.44 10.41 -19.06
C ILE A 253 -3.95 10.64 -19.25
N ILE A 254 -4.45 11.81 -18.85
CA ILE A 254 -5.87 12.21 -18.96
C ILE A 254 -6.36 12.17 -20.41
N ARG A 255 -5.48 12.43 -21.38
CA ARG A 255 -5.77 12.38 -22.83
C ARG A 255 -5.47 11.04 -23.48
N ASP A 256 -5.22 10.01 -22.67
CA ASP A 256 -4.92 8.65 -23.10
C ASP A 256 -3.62 8.51 -23.93
N VAL A 257 -2.69 9.46 -23.78
CA VAL A 257 -1.35 9.33 -24.34
C VAL A 257 -0.61 8.24 -23.55
N LYS A 258 -0.18 7.19 -24.24
CA LYS A 258 0.50 6.03 -23.63
C LYS A 258 2.01 6.31 -23.47
N PRO A 259 2.67 5.72 -22.46
CA PRO A 259 4.11 5.84 -22.33
C PRO A 259 4.82 5.13 -23.50
N THR A 260 5.84 5.77 -24.06
CA THR A 260 6.65 5.23 -25.17
C THR A 260 8.08 4.99 -24.70
N LEU A 261 8.76 4.01 -25.31
CA LEU A 261 10.20 3.79 -25.14
C LEU A 261 11.03 4.53 -26.20
N GLU A 262 10.35 5.04 -27.23
CA GLU A 262 10.90 5.85 -28.32
C GLU A 262 10.84 7.34 -28.00
#